data_AF-A0A961ML46-F1
#
_entry.id   AF-A0A961ML46-F1
#
_cell.length_a   1.000
_cell.length_b   1.000
_cell.length_c   1.000
_cell.angle_alpha   90.00
_cell.angle_beta   90.00
_cell.angle_gamma   90.00
#
_symmetry.space_group_name_H-M   'P 1'
#
loop_
_entity.id
_entity.type
_entity.pdbx_description
1 polymer ?
#
loop_
_entity_poly.entity_id
_entity_poly.type
_entity_poly.pdbx_seq_one_letter_code
_entity_poly.pdbx_strand_id
1 'polypeptide(L)' 'EKGTISPAADGNWTLAPAGGATVLFDTGPKSAAYLDEVRARGLAIEPAGEGPEGHARYRITL' A
#
# COMPACT_ATOMS: atom_id res chain seq x y z
N GLU A 1 32.79 -9.59 7.40
CA GLU A 1 32.38 -8.17 7.36
C GLU A 1 30.86 -8.09 7.21
N LYS A 2 30.19 -7.11 7.84
CA LYS A 2 28.74 -6.93 7.67
C LYS A 2 28.51 -5.96 6.51
N GLY A 3 28.15 -6.50 5.34
CA GLY A 3 27.85 -5.69 4.16
C GLY A 3 26.68 -4.72 4.39
N THR A 4 26.62 -3.65 3.59
CA THR A 4 25.51 -2.67 3.63
C THR A 4 24.20 -3.37 3.28
N ILE A 5 23.24 -3.37 4.21
CA ILE A 5 21.88 -3.82 3.92
C ILE A 5 21.11 -2.60 3.41
N SER A 6 20.69 -2.64 2.14
CA SER A 6 19.86 -1.62 1.49
C SER A 6 18.47 -2.22 1.19
N PRO A 7 17.55 -2.23 2.17
CA PRO A 7 16.22 -2.79 1.96
C PRO A 7 15.44 -1.90 0.96
N ALA A 8 14.72 -2.55 0.05
CA ALA A 8 13.83 -1.90 -0.90
C ALA A 8 12.46 -2.57 -0.86
N ALA A 9 11.40 -1.81 -1.15
CA ALA A 9 10.03 -2.34 -1.23
C ALA A 9 9.76 -3.09 -2.55
N ASP A 10 10.70 -3.90 -3.02
CA ASP A 10 10.76 -4.54 -4.35
C ASP A 10 9.61 -5.51 -4.71
N GLY A 11 8.70 -5.78 -3.78
CA GLY A 11 7.57 -6.68 -3.99
C GLY A 11 7.95 -8.17 -3.92
N ASN A 12 9.10 -8.51 -3.31
CA ASN A 12 9.55 -9.90 -3.16
C ASN A 12 8.75 -10.74 -2.14
N TRP A 13 7.80 -10.13 -1.42
CA TRP A 13 6.90 -10.81 -0.49
C TRP A 13 5.48 -10.26 -0.62
N THR A 14 4.50 -11.11 -0.34
CA THR A 14 3.08 -10.75 -0.34
C THR A 14 2.39 -11.33 0.89
N LEU A 15 1.26 -10.73 1.28
CA LEU A 15 0.38 -11.31 2.28
C LEU A 15 -0.35 -12.51 1.67
N ALA A 16 -0.56 -13.56 2.47
CA ALA A 16 -1.42 -14.65 2.06
C ALA A 16 -2.88 -14.17 1.97
N PRO A 17 -3.67 -14.66 0.99
CA PRO A 17 -5.07 -14.32 0.86
C PRO A 17 -5.84 -14.46 2.18
N ALA A 18 -6.54 -13.41 2.60
CA ALA A 18 -7.26 -13.36 3.87
C ALA A 18 -8.78 -13.53 3.68
N GLY A 19 -9.19 -14.35 2.71
CA GLY A 19 -10.59 -14.66 2.46
C GLY A 19 -11.41 -13.46 1.97
N GLY A 20 -10.80 -12.51 1.26
CA GLY A 20 -11.46 -11.29 0.80
C GLY A 20 -11.61 -10.23 1.89
N ALA A 21 -10.87 -10.36 3.00
CA ALA A 21 -10.78 -9.31 4.00
C ALA A 21 -10.25 -8.02 3.37
N THR A 22 -10.76 -6.89 3.86
CA THR A 22 -10.31 -5.57 3.41
C THR A 22 -9.93 -4.71 4.58
N VAL A 23 -8.92 -3.86 4.39
CA VAL A 23 -8.52 -2.85 5.36
C VAL A 23 -8.66 -1.45 4.78
N LEU A 24 -8.95 -0.49 5.65
CA LEU A 24 -8.84 0.93 5.31
C LEU A 24 -7.45 1.44 5.71
N PHE A 25 -6.80 2.12 4.79
CA PHE A 25 -5.49 2.71 4.97
C PHE A 25 -5.56 4.21 4.69
N ASP A 26 -5.31 5.00 5.74
CA ASP A 26 -5.30 6.46 5.66
C ASP A 26 -3.86 6.96 5.58
N THR A 27 -3.56 7.85 4.64
CA THR A 27 -2.21 8.37 4.42
C THR A 27 -2.26 9.79 3.84
N GLY A 28 -1.13 10.48 3.83
CA GLY A 28 -1.06 11.86 3.35
C GLY A 28 -1.49 12.01 1.88
N PRO A 29 -1.97 13.19 1.47
CA PRO A 29 -2.55 13.41 0.13
C PRO A 29 -1.57 13.16 -1.03
N LYS A 30 -0.25 13.26 -0.79
CA LYS A 30 0.78 12.94 -1.80
C LYS A 30 0.87 11.46 -2.16
N SER A 31 0.25 10.58 -1.38
CA SER A 31 0.19 9.13 -1.65
C SER A 31 -0.43 8.80 -3.01
N ALA A 32 -1.34 9.63 -3.52
CA ALA A 32 -1.95 9.45 -4.83
C ALA A 32 -0.92 9.34 -5.97
N ALA A 33 0.23 10.02 -5.85
CA ALA A 33 1.31 9.95 -6.84
C ALA A 33 2.02 8.57 -6.90
N TYR A 34 1.86 7.74 -5.87
CA TYR A 34 2.52 6.43 -5.74
C TYR A 34 1.56 5.26 -5.99
N LEU A 35 0.28 5.53 -6.24
CA LEU A 35 -0.74 4.49 -6.31
C LEU A 35 -0.50 3.51 -7.46
N ASP A 36 -0.04 3.99 -8.61
CA ASP A 36 0.29 3.15 -9.76
C ASP A 36 1.52 2.27 -9.48
N GLU A 37 2.52 2.80 -8.79
CA GLU A 37 3.70 2.03 -8.37
C GLU A 37 3.30 0.91 -7.41
N VAL A 38 2.45 1.20 -6.43
CA VAL A 38 1.96 0.22 -5.45
C VAL A 38 1.16 -0.90 -6.14
N ARG A 39 0.30 -0.55 -7.10
CA ARG A 39 -0.44 -1.53 -7.90
C ARG A 39 0.46 -2.37 -8.78
N ALA A 40 1.49 -1.78 -9.39
CA ALA A 40 2.48 -2.50 -10.19
C ALA A 40 3.26 -3.52 -9.35
N ARG A 41 3.40 -3.29 -8.03
CA ARG A 41 3.99 -4.23 -7.06
C ARG A 41 3.01 -5.30 -6.56
N GLY A 42 1.81 -5.39 -7.12
CA GLY A 42 0.86 -6.48 -6.87
C GLY A 42 -0.13 -6.25 -5.72
N LEU A 43 -0.12 -5.08 -5.09
CA LEU A 43 -1.10 -4.78 -4.04
C LEU A 43 -2.45 -4.36 -4.66
N ALA A 44 -3.52 -5.06 -4.29
CA ALA A 44 -4.89 -4.69 -4.64
C ALA A 44 -5.35 -3.50 -3.79
N ILE A 45 -5.28 -2.28 -4.34
CA ILE A 45 -5.60 -1.03 -3.65
C ILE A 45 -6.45 -0.09 -4.51
N GLU A 46 -7.50 0.48 -3.89
CA GLU A 46 -8.42 1.42 -4.53
C GLU A 46 -8.70 2.64 -3.63
N PRO A 47 -8.98 3.83 -4.20
CA PRO A 47 -9.46 4.97 -3.42
C PRO A 47 -10.78 4.64 -2.72
N ALA A 48 -10.89 5.06 -1.46
CA ALA A 48 -12.07 4.86 -0.62
C ALA A 48 -12.56 6.18 0.00
N GLY A 49 -12.35 7.28 -0.74
CA GLY A 49 -12.78 8.63 -0.38
C GLY A 49 -11.73 9.41 0.41
N GLU A 50 -12.19 10.44 1.10
CA GLU A 50 -11.36 11.23 2.01
C GLU A 50 -11.31 10.58 3.39
N GLY A 51 -10.10 10.49 3.92
CA GLY A 51 -9.82 10.12 5.31
C GLY A 51 -9.94 11.34 6.23
N PRO A 52 -9.70 11.13 7.54
CA PRO A 52 -9.72 12.20 8.53
C PRO A 52 -8.67 13.26 8.17
N GLU A 53 -8.96 14.52 8.51
CA GLU A 53 -7.97 15.61 8.44
C GLU A 53 -7.38 15.83 7.02
N GLY A 54 -8.12 15.47 5.97
CA GLY A 54 -7.69 15.62 4.58
C GLY A 54 -6.71 14.55 4.11
N HIS A 55 -6.57 13.45 4.84
CA HIS A 55 -5.84 12.28 4.38
C HIS A 55 -6.54 11.64 3.17
N ALA A 56 -5.76 11.02 2.29
CA ALA A 56 -6.30 10.09 1.31
C ALA A 56 -6.63 8.77 2.02
N ARG A 57 -7.81 8.22 1.73
CA ARG A 57 -8.23 6.91 2.24
C ARG A 57 -8.24 5.90 1.12
N TYR A 58 -7.68 4.72 1.38
CA TYR A 58 -7.65 3.61 0.45
C TYR A 58 -8.26 2.36 1.07
N ARG A 59 -8.90 1.53 0.24
CA ARG A 59 -9.25 0.15 0.58
C ARG A 59 -8.22 -0.78 -0.03
N ILE A 60 -7.68 -1.68 0.79
CA ILE A 60 -6.76 -2.73 0.37
C ILE A 60 -7.45 -4.07 0.55
N THR A 61 -7.38 -4.94 -0.45
CA THR A 61 -7.85 -6.32 -0.36
C THR A 61 -6.68 -7.23 -0.01
N LEU A 62 -6.89 -8.10 0.99
CA LEU A 62 -5.88 -9.01 1.53
C LEU A 62 -6.11 -10.45 1.07
#